data_AF-A0A0S7EXQ4-F1
#
_entry.id   AF-A0A0S7EXQ4-F1
#
_cell.length_a   1.000
_cell.length_b   1.000
_cell.length_c   1.000
_cell.angle_alpha   90.00
_cell.angle_beta   90.00
_cell.angle_gamma   90.00
#
_symmetry.space_group_name_H-M   'P 1'
#
loop_
_entity.id
_entity.type
_entity.pdbx_description
1 polymer ?
#
loop_
_entity_poly.entity_id
_entity_poly.type
_entity_poly.pdbx_seq_one_letter_code
_entity_poly.pdbx_strand_id
1 'polypeptide(L)'
;KRVMTAKEKKTQLDDRTRITELFAVALPPLLAKYAVDAEKVTNLLQLPQYFDLEIYTTGRLEKHLEALLRQIKEIVEKHTDTEVLESCSKTYHALCNEEFTIFNRVDIARSQLLDELVDKFSRLLEDFLQEVGATSSWRRFLSASGALESKLSSHFEPHPDHECSQAYGIKIHLQTAKI
;
A
#
# COMPACT_ATOMS: atom_id res chain seq x y z
N LYS A 1 26.55 -1.75 -30.89
CA LYS A 1 26.86 -2.74 -29.82
C LYS A 1 28.39 -2.87 -29.74
N ARG A 2 29.02 -2.40 -28.66
CA ARG A 2 30.48 -2.53 -28.46
C ARG A 2 30.77 -4.00 -28.12
N VAL A 3 31.57 -4.68 -28.94
CA VAL A 3 31.93 -6.08 -28.72
C VAL A 3 33.00 -6.12 -27.63
N MET A 4 32.68 -6.70 -26.48
CA MET A 4 33.64 -6.90 -25.39
C MET A 4 34.59 -8.03 -25.74
N THR A 5 35.88 -7.80 -25.50
CA THR A 5 36.93 -8.81 -25.63
C THR A 5 36.77 -9.91 -24.58
N ALA A 6 37.35 -11.09 -24.82
CA ALA A 6 37.30 -12.21 -23.87
C ALA A 6 37.90 -11.84 -22.49
N LYS A 7 38.90 -10.95 -22.47
CA LYS A 7 39.51 -10.44 -21.24
C LYS A 7 38.53 -9.56 -20.44
N GLU A 8 37.82 -8.65 -21.10
CA GLU A 8 36.83 -7.77 -20.46
C GLU A 8 35.62 -8.57 -19.93
N LYS A 9 35.19 -9.60 -20.65
CA LYS A 9 34.12 -10.50 -20.18
C LYS A 9 34.51 -11.24 -18.91
N LYS A 10 35.75 -11.71 -18.81
CA LYS A 10 36.26 -12.39 -17.61
C LYS A 10 36.31 -11.42 -16.42
N THR A 11 36.85 -10.22 -16.60
CA THR A 11 36.89 -9.20 -15.54
C THR A 11 35.51 -8.80 -15.06
N GLN A 12 34.53 -8.67 -15.97
CA GLN A 12 33.16 -8.34 -15.60
C GLN A 12 32.50 -9.42 -14.71
N LEU A 13 32.74 -10.70 -15.01
CA LEU A 13 32.22 -11.79 -14.19
C LEU A 13 32.85 -11.80 -12.79
N ASP A 14 34.18 -11.68 -12.71
CA ASP A 14 34.89 -11.61 -11.42
C ASP A 14 34.41 -10.41 -10.58
N ASP A 15 34.23 -9.24 -11.20
CA ASP A 15 33.69 -8.06 -10.52
C ASP A 15 32.26 -8.26 -10.06
N ARG A 16 31.41 -8.90 -10.87
CA ARG A 16 30.02 -9.20 -10.52
C ARG A 16 29.95 -10.11 -9.30
N THR A 17 30.76 -11.18 -9.28
CA THR A 17 30.85 -12.09 -8.13
C THR A 17 31.28 -11.34 -6.88
N ARG A 18 32.38 -10.58 -6.95
CA ARG A 18 32.90 -9.81 -5.81
C ARG A 18 31.91 -8.78 -5.28
N ILE A 19 31.21 -8.07 -6.16
CA ILE A 19 30.15 -7.12 -5.78
C ILE A 19 29.01 -7.85 -5.08
N THR A 20 28.60 -9.01 -5.62
CA THR A 20 27.52 -9.82 -5.05
C THR A 20 27.88 -10.31 -3.66
N GLU A 21 29.06 -10.87 -3.45
CA GLU A 21 29.51 -11.34 -2.13
C GLU A 21 29.53 -10.21 -1.10
N LEU A 22 30.06 -9.05 -1.47
CA LEU A 22 30.18 -7.91 -0.57
C LEU A 22 28.80 -7.33 -0.21
N PHE A 23 27.96 -7.09 -1.22
CA PHE A 23 26.67 -6.44 -0.99
C PHE A 23 25.57 -7.40 -0.55
N ALA A 24 25.64 -8.71 -0.83
CA ALA A 24 24.72 -9.66 -0.21
C ALA A 24 24.75 -9.55 1.31
N VAL A 25 25.94 -9.34 1.89
CA VAL A 25 26.12 -9.18 3.34
C VAL A 25 25.81 -7.76 3.80
N ALA A 26 26.27 -6.73 3.06
CA ALA A 26 26.18 -5.33 3.49
C ALA A 26 24.84 -4.65 3.17
N LEU A 27 24.11 -5.10 2.15
CA LEU A 27 22.88 -4.46 1.70
C LEU A 27 21.76 -4.52 2.74
N PRO A 28 21.48 -5.67 3.41
CA PRO A 28 20.43 -5.70 4.44
C PRO A 28 20.63 -4.67 5.56
N PRO A 29 21.79 -4.55 6.23
CA PRO A 29 21.96 -3.54 7.28
C PRO A 29 21.98 -2.10 6.74
N LEU A 30 22.38 -1.88 5.48
CA LEU A 30 22.28 -0.55 4.85
C LEU A 30 20.81 -0.16 4.64
N LEU A 31 19.98 -1.07 4.13
CA LEU A 31 18.54 -0.86 3.99
C LEU A 31 17.89 -0.59 5.34
N ALA A 32 18.25 -1.36 6.38
CA ALA A 32 17.75 -1.12 7.73
C ALA A 32 18.10 0.30 8.24
N LYS A 33 19.34 0.73 8.02
CA LYS A 33 19.85 2.04 8.48
C LYS A 33 19.17 3.21 7.77
N TYR A 34 18.92 3.07 6.47
CA TYR A 34 18.35 4.14 5.65
C TYR A 34 16.87 3.92 5.33
N ALA A 35 16.19 3.02 6.04
CA ALA A 35 14.84 2.54 5.71
C ALA A 35 13.76 3.62 5.57
N VAL A 36 13.98 4.85 6.06
CA VAL A 36 13.03 5.98 5.98
C VAL A 36 13.43 7.03 4.93
N ASP A 37 14.60 6.89 4.31
CA ASP A 37 15.13 7.82 3.32
C ASP A 37 14.86 7.28 1.92
N ALA A 38 13.84 7.85 1.25
CA ALA A 38 13.34 7.36 -0.03
C ALA A 38 14.44 7.32 -1.10
N GLU A 39 15.23 8.39 -1.24
CA GLU A 39 16.30 8.48 -2.24
C GLU A 39 17.38 7.41 -2.01
N LYS A 40 17.82 7.25 -0.75
CA LYS A 40 18.83 6.24 -0.43
C LYS A 40 18.30 4.82 -0.62
N VAL A 41 17.06 4.54 -0.21
CA VAL A 41 16.44 3.22 -0.36
C VAL A 41 16.32 2.86 -1.83
N THR A 42 15.79 3.76 -2.67
CA THR A 42 15.67 3.57 -4.12
C THR A 42 17.02 3.24 -4.75
N ASN A 43 18.07 4.00 -4.42
CA ASN A 43 19.42 3.73 -4.92
C ASN A 43 20.00 2.38 -4.46
N LEU A 44 19.76 2.00 -3.20
CA LEU A 44 20.24 0.72 -2.66
C LEU A 44 19.52 -0.49 -3.27
N LEU A 45 18.21 -0.38 -3.51
CA LEU A 45 17.38 -1.43 -4.12
C LEU A 45 17.69 -1.67 -5.60
N GLN A 46 18.48 -0.81 -6.25
CA GLN A 46 18.96 -1.10 -7.61
C GLN A 46 20.06 -2.17 -7.63
N LEU A 47 20.81 -2.35 -6.54
CA LEU A 47 21.98 -3.23 -6.50
C LEU A 47 21.67 -4.71 -6.80
N PRO A 48 20.59 -5.32 -6.24
CA PRO A 48 20.29 -6.74 -6.49
C PRO A 48 20.07 -7.09 -7.96
N GLN A 49 19.72 -6.13 -8.81
CA GLN A 49 19.53 -6.35 -10.26
C GLN A 49 20.84 -6.71 -10.98
N TYR A 50 21.98 -6.42 -10.36
CA TYR A 50 23.31 -6.71 -10.89
C TYR A 50 23.97 -7.93 -10.24
N PHE A 51 23.30 -8.59 -9.28
CA PHE A 51 23.89 -9.69 -8.54
C PHE A 51 23.93 -10.98 -9.35
N ASP A 52 24.94 -11.78 -9.05
CA ASP A 52 25.01 -13.17 -9.45
C ASP A 52 24.26 -14.03 -8.43
N LEU A 53 23.00 -14.36 -8.72
CA LEU A 53 22.11 -15.01 -7.76
C LEU A 53 22.57 -16.43 -7.37
N GLU A 54 23.45 -17.06 -8.15
CA GLU A 54 24.05 -18.36 -7.82
C GLU A 54 24.97 -18.28 -6.59
N ILE A 55 25.52 -17.09 -6.30
CA ILE A 55 26.37 -16.84 -5.13
C ILE A 55 25.60 -16.97 -3.82
N TYR A 56 24.28 -16.78 -3.82
CA TYR A 56 23.49 -16.94 -2.59
C TYR A 56 23.50 -18.37 -2.06
N THR A 57 23.63 -19.38 -2.93
CA THR A 57 23.68 -20.79 -2.52
C THR A 57 25.10 -21.33 -2.51
N THR A 58 25.89 -21.07 -3.56
CA THR A 58 27.30 -21.52 -3.61
C THR A 58 28.16 -20.87 -2.52
N GLY A 59 27.88 -19.60 -2.18
CA GLY A 59 28.54 -18.84 -1.12
C GLY A 59 27.91 -19.00 0.28
N ARG A 60 26.85 -19.82 0.43
CA ARG A 60 26.12 -20.03 1.69
C ARG A 60 25.60 -18.74 2.33
N LEU A 61 25.02 -17.87 1.51
CA LEU A 61 24.52 -16.54 1.90
C LEU A 61 22.99 -16.52 2.08
N GLU A 62 22.33 -17.67 2.22
CA GLU A 62 20.87 -17.76 2.32
C GLU A 62 20.32 -16.97 3.50
N LYS A 63 21.05 -16.93 4.63
CA LYS A 63 20.70 -16.09 5.78
C LYS A 63 20.66 -14.60 5.45
N HIS A 64 21.51 -14.16 4.52
CA HIS A 64 21.57 -12.78 4.08
C HIS A 64 20.48 -12.47 3.06
N LEU A 65 20.12 -13.44 2.21
CA LEU A 65 18.93 -13.35 1.37
C LEU A 65 17.67 -13.17 2.23
N GLU A 66 17.49 -13.99 3.27
CA GLU A 66 16.37 -13.86 4.21
C GLU A 66 16.35 -12.50 4.91
N ALA A 67 17.53 -11.98 5.29
CA ALA A 67 17.65 -10.64 5.85
C ALA A 67 17.25 -9.56 4.83
N LEU A 68 17.68 -9.67 3.57
CA LEU A 68 17.32 -8.76 2.49
C LEU A 68 15.81 -8.73 2.27
N LEU A 69 15.19 -9.90 2.10
CA LEU A 69 13.74 -10.03 1.89
C LEU A 69 12.94 -9.42 3.04
N ARG A 70 13.38 -9.64 4.29
CA ARG A 70 12.77 -9.02 5.47
C ARG A 70 12.87 -7.49 5.42
N GLN A 71 14.04 -6.95 5.06
CA GLN A 71 14.21 -5.50 4.98
C GLN A 71 13.38 -4.87 3.86
N ILE A 72 13.25 -5.52 2.70
CA ILE A 72 12.39 -5.04 1.61
C ILE A 72 10.92 -5.02 2.07
N LYS A 73 10.46 -6.08 2.75
CA LYS A 73 9.12 -6.10 3.37
C LYS A 73 8.91 -4.92 4.31
N GLU A 74 9.83 -4.70 5.25
CA GLU A 74 9.73 -3.57 6.18
C GLU A 74 9.69 -2.20 5.48
N ILE A 75 10.41 -2.04 4.37
CA ILE A 75 10.38 -0.82 3.55
C ILE A 75 9.00 -0.64 2.92
N VAL A 76 8.43 -1.69 2.32
CA VAL A 76 7.09 -1.66 1.73
C VAL A 76 6.03 -1.26 2.75
N GLU A 77 6.18 -1.70 4.01
CA GLU A 77 5.23 -1.34 5.07
C GLU A 77 5.37 0.11 5.58
N LYS A 78 6.56 0.72 5.44
CA LYS A 78 6.87 2.06 5.99
C LYS A 78 6.72 3.18 4.96
N HIS A 79 6.74 2.86 3.67
CA HIS A 79 6.73 3.84 2.59
C HIS A 79 5.40 3.85 1.83
N THR A 80 5.01 5.06 1.42
CA THR A 80 3.93 5.30 0.44
C THR A 80 4.46 5.95 -0.84
N ASP A 81 5.78 6.16 -0.92
CA ASP A 81 6.45 6.73 -2.09
C ASP A 81 6.46 5.73 -3.26
N THR A 82 5.95 6.17 -4.40
CA THR A 82 5.79 5.31 -5.59
C THR A 82 7.13 4.80 -6.12
N GLU A 83 8.19 5.60 -6.11
CA GLU A 83 9.50 5.21 -6.64
C GLU A 83 10.16 4.15 -5.73
N VAL A 84 10.01 4.31 -4.41
CA VAL A 84 10.46 3.31 -3.44
C VAL A 84 9.73 1.98 -3.65
N LEU A 85 8.40 2.01 -3.74
CA LEU A 85 7.58 0.81 -3.93
C LEU A 85 7.86 0.13 -5.29
N GLU A 86 8.05 0.91 -6.35
CA GLU A 86 8.47 0.39 -7.66
C GLU A 86 9.84 -0.28 -7.58
N SER A 87 10.78 0.31 -6.84
CA SER A 87 12.12 -0.26 -6.63
C SER A 87 12.07 -1.57 -5.83
N CYS A 88 11.21 -1.65 -4.81
CA CYS A 88 10.93 -2.90 -4.10
C CYS A 88 10.39 -3.99 -5.05
N SER A 89 9.42 -3.62 -5.89
CA SER A 89 8.83 -4.54 -6.89
C SER A 89 9.88 -5.05 -7.88
N LYS A 90 10.67 -4.16 -8.48
CA LYS A 90 11.78 -4.52 -9.39
C LYS A 90 12.80 -5.42 -8.72
N THR A 91 13.09 -5.18 -7.45
CA THR A 91 14.02 -6.02 -6.67
C THR A 91 13.47 -7.42 -6.47
N TYR A 92 12.21 -7.56 -6.03
CA TYR A 92 11.57 -8.87 -5.93
C TYR A 92 11.53 -9.59 -7.27
N HIS A 93 11.22 -8.89 -8.36
CA HIS A 93 11.22 -9.47 -9.70
C HIS A 93 12.60 -10.00 -10.09
N ALA A 94 13.66 -9.23 -9.87
CA ALA A 94 15.03 -9.65 -10.16
C ALA A 94 15.45 -10.87 -9.34
N LEU A 95 15.09 -10.91 -8.06
CA LEU A 95 15.40 -12.04 -7.16
C LEU A 95 14.56 -13.29 -7.44
N CYS A 96 13.35 -13.12 -8.01
CA CYS A 96 12.39 -14.19 -8.28
C CYS A 96 12.60 -14.79 -9.68
N ASN A 97 13.84 -15.19 -10.00
CA ASN A 97 14.16 -15.88 -11.24
C ASN A 97 14.20 -17.41 -11.02
N GLU A 98 13.33 -18.13 -11.75
CA GLU A 98 13.16 -19.59 -11.71
C GLU A 98 14.42 -20.39 -12.07
N GLU A 99 15.37 -19.78 -12.77
CA GLU A 99 16.65 -20.40 -13.13
C GLU A 99 17.55 -20.63 -11.91
N PHE A 100 17.27 -19.98 -10.78
CA PHE A 100 18.09 -20.05 -9.58
C PHE A 100 17.40 -20.79 -8.43
N THR A 101 18.19 -21.52 -7.66
CA THR A 101 17.75 -22.31 -6.49
C THR A 101 17.13 -21.47 -5.37
N ILE A 102 17.36 -20.16 -5.37
CA ILE A 102 16.74 -19.23 -4.42
C ILE A 102 15.27 -18.93 -4.71
N PHE A 103 14.77 -19.25 -5.92
CA PHE A 103 13.43 -18.90 -6.39
C PHE A 103 12.35 -19.22 -5.36
N ASN A 104 12.26 -20.47 -4.91
CA ASN A 104 11.22 -20.91 -3.98
C ASN A 104 11.20 -20.07 -2.68
N ARG A 105 12.38 -19.69 -2.16
CA ARG A 105 12.48 -18.88 -0.95
C ARG A 105 11.97 -17.45 -1.18
N VAL A 106 12.33 -16.86 -2.30
CA VAL A 106 11.91 -15.50 -2.68
C VAL A 106 10.41 -15.48 -3.00
N ASP A 107 9.91 -16.48 -3.70
CA ASP A 107 8.51 -16.59 -4.10
C ASP A 107 7.57 -16.75 -2.89
N ILE A 108 7.95 -17.57 -1.91
CA ILE A 108 7.22 -17.68 -0.64
C ILE A 108 7.19 -16.32 0.08
N ALA A 109 8.33 -15.65 0.22
CA ALA A 109 8.39 -14.34 0.90
C ALA A 109 7.57 -13.27 0.16
N ARG A 110 7.57 -13.29 -1.17
CA ARG A 110 6.75 -12.40 -2.01
C ARG A 110 5.27 -12.68 -1.82
N SER A 111 4.87 -13.95 -1.85
CA SER A 111 3.47 -14.36 -1.70
C SER A 111 2.94 -13.97 -0.33
N GLN A 112 3.70 -14.24 0.73
CA GLN A 112 3.36 -13.81 2.10
C GLN A 112 3.20 -12.30 2.23
N LEU A 113 4.08 -11.52 1.61
CA LEU A 113 3.95 -10.06 1.59
C LEU A 113 2.64 -9.62 0.92
N LEU A 114 2.31 -10.20 -0.24
CA LEU A 114 1.09 -9.88 -0.96
C LEU A 114 -0.17 -10.26 -0.17
N ASP A 115 -0.19 -11.45 0.42
CA ASP A 115 -1.30 -11.92 1.26
C ASP A 115 -1.54 -10.96 2.43
N GLU A 116 -0.46 -10.56 3.14
CA GLU A 116 -0.57 -9.60 4.24
C GLU A 116 -1.06 -8.21 3.80
N LEU A 117 -0.65 -7.75 2.61
CA LEU A 117 -1.13 -6.48 2.05
C LEU A 117 -2.61 -6.54 1.66
N VAL A 118 -3.05 -7.64 1.06
CA VAL A 118 -4.45 -7.88 0.70
C VAL A 118 -5.32 -7.96 1.95
N ASP A 119 -4.87 -8.66 2.99
CA ASP A 119 -5.57 -8.75 4.27
C ASP A 119 -5.71 -7.39 4.95
N LYS A 120 -4.61 -6.61 5.00
CA LYS A 120 -4.63 -5.25 5.55
C LYS A 120 -5.59 -4.35 4.78
N PHE A 121 -5.54 -4.38 3.46
CA PHE A 121 -6.43 -3.60 2.60
C PHE A 121 -7.90 -3.98 2.79
N SER A 122 -8.19 -5.28 2.86
CA SER A 122 -9.56 -5.78 3.06
C SER A 122 -10.14 -5.31 4.40
N ARG A 123 -9.36 -5.36 5.48
CA ARG A 123 -9.78 -4.84 6.80
C ARG A 123 -10.03 -3.33 6.77
N LEU A 124 -9.13 -2.56 6.16
CA LEU A 124 -9.30 -1.11 6.01
C LEU A 124 -10.57 -0.75 5.21
N LEU A 125 -10.87 -1.52 4.16
CA LEU A 125 -12.10 -1.36 3.40
C LEU A 125 -13.34 -1.71 4.23
N GLU A 126 -13.31 -2.81 4.99
CA GLU A 126 -14.42 -3.18 5.88
C GLU A 126 -14.69 -2.11 6.94
N ASP A 127 -13.64 -1.61 7.59
CA ASP A 127 -13.73 -0.53 8.58
C ASP A 127 -14.31 0.75 7.95
N PHE A 128 -13.79 1.15 6.78
CA PHE A 128 -14.29 2.29 6.03
C PHE A 128 -15.76 2.14 5.65
N LEU A 129 -16.17 0.96 5.16
CA LEU A 129 -17.56 0.69 4.80
C LEU A 129 -18.48 0.63 6.02
N GLN A 130 -18.00 0.16 7.18
CA GLN A 130 -18.74 0.23 8.43
C GLN A 130 -18.93 1.66 8.92
N GLU A 131 -17.91 2.52 8.81
CA GLU A 131 -18.03 3.95 9.13
C GLU A 131 -19.05 4.65 8.21
N VAL A 132 -18.96 4.45 6.90
CA VAL A 132 -19.94 4.98 5.93
C VAL A 132 -21.33 4.39 6.17
N GLY A 133 -21.40 3.08 6.49
CA GLY A 133 -22.62 2.42 6.92
C GLY A 133 -23.20 2.99 8.21
N ALA A 134 -22.37 3.41 9.17
CA ALA A 134 -22.80 4.08 10.40
C ALA A 134 -23.24 5.53 10.16
N THR A 135 -22.68 6.22 9.15
CA THR A 135 -23.23 7.52 8.69
C THR A 135 -24.62 7.37 8.06
N SER A 136 -25.06 6.17 7.69
CA SER A 136 -26.48 5.92 7.39
C SER A 136 -27.41 6.11 8.61
N SER A 137 -26.86 6.46 9.79
CA SER A 137 -27.58 7.16 10.87
C SER A 137 -28.33 8.40 10.39
N TRP A 138 -27.90 9.07 9.30
CA TRP A 138 -28.71 10.10 8.62
C TRP A 138 -30.10 9.60 8.22
N ARG A 139 -30.25 8.32 7.87
CA ARG A 139 -31.55 7.70 7.55
C ARG A 139 -32.45 7.58 8.80
N ARG A 140 -31.85 7.37 9.98
CA ARG A 140 -32.54 7.41 11.29
C ARG A 140 -32.83 8.84 11.74
N PHE A 141 -31.94 9.80 11.48
CA PHE A 141 -32.20 11.22 11.71
C PHE A 141 -33.31 11.76 10.80
N LEU A 142 -33.35 11.37 9.51
CA LEU A 142 -34.44 11.70 8.58
C LEU A 142 -35.78 11.04 8.97
N SER A 143 -35.76 9.80 9.44
CA SER A 143 -36.99 9.15 9.91
C SER A 143 -37.48 9.77 11.24
N ALA A 144 -36.56 10.13 12.14
CA ALA A 144 -36.88 10.82 13.38
C ALA A 144 -37.41 12.25 13.13
N SER A 145 -36.86 12.98 12.14
CA SER A 145 -37.38 14.29 11.76
C SER A 145 -38.78 14.18 11.13
N GLY A 146 -39.02 13.21 10.24
CA GLY A 146 -40.35 12.97 9.67
C GLY A 146 -41.41 12.55 10.72
N ALA A 147 -40.99 11.79 11.75
CA ALA A 147 -41.86 11.44 12.87
C ALA A 147 -42.19 12.65 13.77
N LEU A 148 -41.25 13.60 13.92
CA LEU A 148 -41.48 14.85 14.65
C LEU A 148 -42.44 15.78 13.89
N GLU A 149 -42.33 15.84 12.56
CA GLU A 149 -43.29 16.58 11.71
C GLU A 149 -44.70 16.00 11.77
N SER A 150 -44.86 14.67 11.74
CA SER A 150 -46.18 14.04 11.90
C SER A 150 -46.81 14.31 13.27
N LYS A 151 -46.02 14.32 14.35
CA LYS A 151 -46.50 14.64 15.71
C LYS A 151 -46.88 16.10 15.88
N LEU A 152 -46.13 17.02 15.28
CA LEU A 152 -46.48 18.44 15.26
C LEU A 152 -47.75 18.70 14.45
N SER A 153 -47.98 17.96 13.36
CA SER A 153 -49.21 18.06 12.56
C SER A 153 -50.45 17.47 13.24
N SER A 154 -50.29 16.50 14.16
CA SER A 154 -51.41 15.92 14.91
C SER A 154 -51.76 16.68 16.19
N HIS A 155 -50.88 17.56 16.67
CA HIS A 155 -51.12 18.40 17.86
C HIS A 155 -51.65 19.80 17.53
N PHE A 156 -51.69 20.14 16.24
CA PHE A 156 -52.32 21.34 15.72
C PHE A 156 -53.52 20.92 14.87
N GLU A 157 -54.63 20.58 15.53
CA GLU A 157 -55.92 20.64 14.84
C GLU A 157 -56.19 22.11 14.50
N PRO A 158 -56.60 22.42 13.25
CA PRO A 158 -56.87 23.79 12.87
C PRO A 158 -58.08 24.28 13.67
N HIS A 159 -57.82 25.15 14.66
CA HIS A 159 -58.86 25.93 15.28
C HIS A 159 -59.48 26.80 14.18
N PRO A 160 -60.79 26.68 13.91
CA PRO A 160 -61.45 27.62 13.02
C PRO A 160 -61.51 28.91 13.81
N ASP A 161 -60.64 29.87 13.50
CA ASP A 161 -60.92 31.30 13.58
C ASP A 161 -59.65 32.09 13.17
N HIS A 162 -59.79 32.74 12.02
CA HIS A 162 -59.05 33.89 11.50
C HIS A 162 -57.52 33.83 11.26
N GLU A 163 -57.20 33.95 9.97
CA GLU A 163 -56.03 34.63 9.39
C GLU A 163 -54.63 34.14 9.78
N CYS A 164 -54.20 33.02 9.16
CA CYS A 164 -52.79 32.63 9.15
C CYS A 164 -52.29 32.30 7.74
N SER A 165 -52.50 33.20 6.77
CA SER A 165 -51.88 33.10 5.44
C SER A 165 -50.39 33.48 5.42
N GLN A 166 -49.82 34.02 6.52
CA GLN A 166 -48.41 34.42 6.56
C GLN A 166 -47.44 33.31 7.00
N ALA A 167 -47.89 32.29 7.74
CA ALA A 167 -47.00 31.23 8.23
C ALA A 167 -46.63 30.18 7.15
N TYR A 168 -47.45 30.04 6.10
CA TYR A 168 -47.17 29.08 5.01
C TYR A 168 -46.13 29.58 3.99
N GLY A 169 -45.91 30.90 3.89
CA GLY A 169 -44.95 31.48 2.93
C GLY A 169 -43.48 31.21 3.26
N ILE A 170 -43.13 31.07 4.55
CA ILE A 170 -41.75 30.79 4.97
C ILE A 170 -41.37 29.32 4.72
N LYS A 171 -42.35 28.41 4.70
CA LYS A 171 -42.12 26.97 4.52
C LYS A 171 -41.76 26.60 3.07
N ILE A 172 -42.29 27.32 2.07
CA ILE A 172 -41.97 27.07 0.66
C ILE A 172 -40.55 27.57 0.32
N HIS A 173 -40.08 28.65 0.93
CA HIS A 173 -38.75 29.20 0.64
C HIS A 173 -37.57 28.32 1.08
N LEU A 174 -37.76 27.47 2.11
CA LEU A 174 -36.73 26.53 2.56
C LEU A 174 -36.69 25.23 1.73
N GLN A 175 -37.76 24.90 1.00
CA GLN A 175 -37.79 23.71 0.15
C GLN A 175 -37.02 23.90 -1.17
N THR A 176 -36.88 25.14 -1.65
CA THR A 176 -36.22 25.45 -2.93
C THR A 176 -34.70 25.64 -2.82
N ALA A 177 -34.13 25.73 -1.62
CA ALA A 177 -32.69 25.94 -1.40
C ALA A 177 -31.84 24.65 -1.33
N LYS A 178 -32.38 23.50 -1.79
CA LYS A 178 -31.67 22.21 -1.88
C LYS A 178 -31.69 21.61 -3.30
N ILE A 179 -31.28 22.39 -4.30
CA ILE A 179 -30.71 21.87 -5.56
C ILE A 179 -29.43 22.67 -5.84
#